data_AF-A0A2H6EDZ6-F1
#
_entry.id   AF-A0A2H6EDZ6-F1
#
_cell.length_a   1.000
_cell.length_b   1.000
_cell.length_c   1.000
_cell.angle_alpha   90.00
_cell.angle_beta   90.00
_cell.angle_gamma   90.00
#
_symmetry.space_group_name_H-M   'P 1'
#
loop_
_entity.id
_entity.type
_entity.pdbx_description
1 polymer ?
#
loop_
_entity_poly.entity_id
_entity_poly.type
_entity_poly.pdbx_seq_one_letter_code
_entity_poly.pdbx_strand_id
1 'polypeptide(L)' 'MNRLIKCNEGGVASTRTYKPWKVKNNISFIEKEKALAFEKYLKSHAGRAFAKKHF' A
#
# COMPACT_ATOMS: atom_id res chain seq x y z
N MET A 1 5.90 -10.18 -7.21
CA MET A 1 4.47 -10.37 -6.86
C MET A 1 4.36 -11.23 -5.60
N ASN A 2 4.80 -10.74 -4.43
CA ASN A 2 4.95 -11.61 -3.24
C ASN A 2 4.65 -10.90 -1.89
N ARG A 3 3.99 -9.74 -1.93
CA ARG A 3 3.70 -8.92 -0.74
C ARG A 3 2.26 -9.12 -0.26
N LEU A 4 1.30 -9.17 -1.19
CA LEU A 4 -0.12 -9.43 -0.89
C LEU A 4 -0.33 -10.83 -0.29
N ILE A 5 0.37 -11.83 -0.83
CA ILE A 5 0.33 -13.22 -0.35
C ILE A 5 0.81 -13.27 1.11
N LYS A 6 1.98 -12.69 1.43
CA LYS A 6 2.48 -12.60 2.82
C LYS A 6 1.53 -11.88 3.79
N CYS A 7 0.86 -10.80 3.35
CA CYS A 7 -0.15 -10.13 4.17
C CYS A 7 -1.36 -11.04 4.43
N ASN A 8 -1.81 -11.78 3.40
CA ASN A 8 -2.93 -12.72 3.49
C ASN A 8 -2.58 -14.04 4.17
N GLU A 9 -1.31 -14.41 4.26
CA GLU A 9 -0.81 -15.51 5.10
C GLU A 9 -0.79 -15.12 6.59
N GLY A 10 -0.75 -13.82 6.91
CA GLY A 10 -0.85 -13.34 8.29
C GLY A 10 0.48 -13.32 9.02
N GLY A 11 1.59 -13.27 8.29
CA GLY A 11 2.92 -13.06 8.86
C GLY A 11 3.12 -11.70 9.52
N VAL A 12 2.10 -10.82 9.52
CA VAL A 12 2.11 -9.52 10.19
C VAL A 12 0.94 -9.49 11.19
N ALA A 13 1.28 -9.56 12.48
CA ALA A 13 0.34 -9.69 13.60
C ALA A 13 -0.78 -8.62 13.60
N SER A 14 -0.48 -7.40 13.17
CA SER A 14 -1.44 -6.27 13.13
C SER A 14 -2.41 -6.30 11.95
N THR A 15 -2.16 -7.11 10.91
CA THR A 15 -3.01 -7.16 9.69
C THR A 15 -3.81 -8.45 9.57
N ARG A 16 -3.66 -9.36 10.54
CA ARG A 16 -4.28 -10.70 10.56
C ARG A 16 -5.80 -10.64 10.67
N THR A 17 -6.35 -9.67 11.42
CA THR A 17 -7.79 -9.53 11.67
C THR A 17 -8.57 -8.99 10.46
N TYR A 18 -7.90 -8.33 9.52
CA TYR A 18 -8.54 -7.59 8.41
C TYR A 18 -8.43 -8.31 7.05
N LYS A 19 -8.11 -9.60 7.06
CA LYS A 19 -8.12 -10.41 5.85
C LYS A 19 -9.56 -10.65 5.36
N PRO A 20 -9.78 -10.79 4.04
CA PRO A 20 -8.79 -10.80 2.97
C PRO A 20 -8.41 -9.39 2.49
N TRP A 21 -7.11 -9.14 2.36
CA TRP A 21 -6.59 -7.93 1.71
C TRP A 21 -6.72 -8.08 0.20
N LYS A 22 -7.50 -7.19 -0.42
CA LYS A 22 -7.65 -7.08 -1.88
C LYS A 22 -6.95 -5.80 -2.36
N VAL A 23 -6.33 -5.86 -3.53
CA VAL A 23 -5.79 -4.65 -4.18
C VAL A 23 -6.97 -3.82 -4.65
N LYS A 24 -7.22 -2.68 -4.00
CA LYS A 24 -8.26 -1.73 -4.42
C LYS A 24 -7.80 -0.91 -5.62
N ASN A 25 -6.58 -0.37 -5.54
CA ASN A 25 -6.00 0.51 -6.56
C ASN A 25 -4.56 0.07 -6.86
N ASN A 26 -4.16 0.20 -8.13
CA ASN A 26 -2.78 0.00 -8.57
C ASN A 26 -2.30 1.24 -9.32
N ILE A 27 -1.19 1.83 -8.89
CA ILE A 27 -0.61 3.03 -9.49
C ILE A 27 0.79 2.65 -9.98
N SER A 28 0.98 2.74 -11.29
CA SER A 28 2.23 2.34 -11.95
C SER A 28 2.95 3.57 -12.49
N PHE A 29 4.27 3.62 -12.29
CA PHE A 29 5.14 4.68 -12.80
C PHE A 29 6.17 4.07 -13.75
N ILE A 30 6.56 4.82 -14.76
CA ILE A 30 7.63 4.43 -15.71
C ILE A 30 8.99 4.54 -15.03
N GLU A 31 9.20 5.62 -14.28
CA GLU A 31 10.46 5.88 -13.56
C GLU A 31 10.39 5.35 -12.12
N LYS A 32 11.41 4.57 -11.75
CA LYS A 32 11.52 3.96 -10.41
C LYS A 32 11.61 5.00 -9.29
N GLU A 33 12.27 6.12 -9.53
CA GLU A 33 12.45 7.18 -8.52
C GLU A 33 11.13 7.83 -8.14
N LYS A 34 10.28 8.10 -9.14
CA LYS A 34 8.92 8.63 -8.92
C LYS A 34 8.06 7.65 -8.13
N ALA A 35 8.14 6.35 -8.43
CA ALA A 35 7.45 5.33 -7.65
C ALA A 35 7.88 5.32 -6.17
N LEU A 36 9.20 5.41 -5.90
CA LEU A 36 9.72 5.42 -4.53
C LEU A 36 9.35 6.69 -3.78
N ALA A 37 9.46 7.85 -4.41
CA ALA A 37 9.05 9.12 -3.84
C ALA A 37 7.55 9.12 -3.50
N PHE A 38 6.72 8.57 -4.38
CA PHE A 38 5.29 8.45 -4.17
C PHE A 38 4.94 7.44 -3.05
N GLU A 39 5.61 6.29 -2.97
CA GLU A 39 5.45 5.35 -1.86
C GLU A 39 5.81 6.00 -0.52
N LYS A 40 6.91 6.78 -0.49
CA LYS A 40 7.33 7.52 0.70
C LYS A 40 6.32 8.60 1.07
N TYR A 41 5.81 9.32 0.08
CA TYR A 41 4.76 10.33 0.28
C TYR A 41 3.50 9.72 0.90
N LEU A 42 2.97 8.62 0.36
CA LEU A 42 1.76 7.97 0.87
C LEU A 42 1.86 7.52 2.34
N LYS A 43 3.08 7.21 2.82
CA LYS A 43 3.31 6.83 4.23
C LYS A 43 3.32 7.99 5.21
N SER A 44 3.45 9.23 4.72
CA SER A 44 3.41 10.46 5.53
C SER A 44 2.00 10.80 6.02
N HIS A 45 1.88 11.71 6.99
CA HIS A 45 0.58 12.19 7.48
C HIS A 45 -0.27 12.81 6.36
N ALA A 46 0.31 13.68 5.54
CA ALA A 46 -0.36 14.28 4.41
C ALA A 46 -0.74 13.22 3.35
N GLY A 47 0.15 12.27 3.09
CA GLY A 47 -0.10 11.18 2.15
C GLY A 47 -1.25 10.26 2.56
N ARG A 48 -1.42 9.99 3.87
CA ARG A 48 -2.58 9.24 4.38
C ARG A 48 -3.88 10.01 4.20
N ALA A 49 -3.87 11.33 4.43
CA ALA A 49 -5.04 12.18 4.22
C ALA A 49 -5.41 12.26 2.72
N PHE A 50 -4.41 12.41 1.85
CA PHE A 50 -4.56 12.33 0.41
C PHE A 50 -5.17 10.98 -0.01
N ALA A 51 -4.61 9.87 0.46
CA ALA A 51 -5.11 8.54 0.14
C ALA A 51 -6.57 8.37 0.55
N LYS A 52 -6.97 8.81 1.76
CA LYS A 52 -8.37 8.74 2.22
C LYS A 52 -9.34 9.57 1.37
N LYS A 53 -8.87 10.66 0.78
CA LYS A 53 -9.69 11.56 -0.06
C LYS A 53 -9.81 11.07 -1.51
N HIS A 54 -8.77 10.41 -2.03
CA HIS A 54 -8.66 10.08 -3.45
C HIS A 54 -8.83 8.59 -3.77
N PHE A 55 -8.77 7.69 -2.77
CA PHE A 55 -8.81 6.24 -2.93
C PHE A 55 -9.84 5.58 -2.01
#